data_AF-A0A2G2LJV3-F1
#
_entry.id   AF-A0A2G2LJV3-F1
#
_cell.length_a   1.000
_cell.length_b   1.000
_cell.length_c   1.000
_cell.angle_alpha   90.00
_cell.angle_beta   90.00
_cell.angle_gamma   90.00
#
_symmetry.space_group_name_H-M   'P 1'
#
loop_
_entity.id
_entity.type
_entity.pdbx_description
1 polymer ?
#
loop_
_entity_poly.entity_id
_entity_poly.type
_entity_poly.pdbx_seq_one_letter_code
_entity_poly.pdbx_strand_id
1 'polypeptide(L)'
;KLASLQGSGLPSGRIAASVAQFSQNENEMRQAARAKLSSILSLHPAGYAQLNRPGFTQCSEDQRQVMIDAILAAIAGRPDHPVPRAVLDRVLGRLSGAVAPGFSAAGCQILYRETDILICRDPGAMLGRAPEHSPQSLAIKGGKMRHFDRRFEIQASEDGWVEALGARAKALPKAEHSVLMALPATVRPLIPVIRNGQGGLSSPILGGSGHVNFLGSEIIMRKLAPISLGTV
;
A
#
# COMPACT_ATOMS: atom_id res chain seq x y z
N LYS A 1 13.57 16.21 -26.82
CA LYS A 1 12.88 15.17 -27.63
C LYS A 1 11.73 15.72 -28.49
N LEU A 2 10.98 16.75 -28.07
CA LEU A 2 10.01 17.44 -28.96
C LEU A 2 10.69 18.20 -30.12
N ALA A 3 11.85 18.82 -29.88
CA ALA A 3 12.62 19.53 -30.92
C ALA A 3 13.11 18.64 -32.08
N SER A 4 13.30 17.33 -31.85
CA SER A 4 13.70 16.40 -32.93
C SER A 4 12.52 15.92 -33.79
N LEU A 5 11.27 16.12 -33.34
CA LEU A 5 10.06 15.83 -34.12
C LEU A 5 9.66 16.99 -35.05
N GLN A 6 10.08 18.22 -34.74
CA GLN A 6 9.90 19.37 -35.63
C GLN A 6 10.67 19.24 -36.94
N GLY A 7 11.80 18.52 -36.95
CA GLY A 7 12.55 18.20 -38.17
C GLY A 7 11.86 17.18 -39.10
N SER A 8 10.77 16.53 -38.65
CA SER A 8 10.11 15.44 -39.38
C SER A 8 8.85 15.87 -40.16
N GLY A 9 8.51 17.17 -40.16
CA GLY A 9 7.31 17.68 -40.87
C GLY A 9 5.97 17.29 -40.23
N LEU A 10 5.96 16.74 -39.02
CA LEU A 10 4.73 16.47 -38.28
C LEU A 10 4.17 17.79 -37.74
N PRO A 11 2.91 18.16 -38.03
CA PRO A 11 2.30 19.38 -37.49
C PRO A 11 2.28 19.29 -35.97
N SER A 12 3.05 20.15 -35.30
CA SER A 12 3.19 20.21 -33.84
C SER A 12 1.82 20.27 -33.12
N GLY A 13 0.83 20.93 -33.74
CA GLY A 13 -0.54 21.01 -33.23
C GLY A 13 -1.26 19.65 -33.14
N ARG A 14 -1.01 18.70 -34.06
CA ARG A 14 -1.66 17.38 -34.02
C ARG A 14 -1.12 16.48 -32.91
N ILE A 15 0.19 16.54 -32.67
CA ILE A 15 0.82 15.81 -31.57
C ILE A 15 0.33 16.36 -30.23
N ALA A 16 0.32 17.69 -30.07
CA ALA A 16 -0.17 18.33 -28.86
C ALA A 16 -1.64 17.98 -28.57
N ALA A 17 -2.51 18.04 -29.58
CA ALA A 17 -3.91 17.65 -29.45
C ALA A 17 -4.08 16.17 -29.06
N SER A 18 -3.29 15.27 -29.66
CA SER A 18 -3.33 13.84 -29.32
C SER A 18 -2.88 13.60 -27.87
N VAL A 19 -1.78 14.23 -27.43
CA VAL A 19 -1.29 14.13 -26.05
C VAL A 19 -2.32 14.67 -25.05
N ALA A 20 -2.98 15.79 -25.37
CA ALA A 20 -4.04 16.34 -24.54
C ALA A 20 -5.23 15.37 -24.43
N GLN A 21 -5.66 14.79 -25.55
CA GLN A 21 -6.75 13.82 -25.57
C GLN A 21 -6.42 12.54 -24.79
N PHE A 22 -5.20 12.00 -24.95
CA PHE A 22 -4.76 10.85 -24.15
C PHE A 22 -4.72 11.15 -22.66
N SER A 23 -4.24 12.33 -22.28
CA SER A 23 -4.17 12.74 -20.88
C SER A 23 -5.56 12.92 -20.27
N GLN A 24 -6.51 13.48 -21.04
CA GLN A 24 -7.90 13.59 -20.63
C GLN A 24 -8.52 12.20 -20.40
N ASN A 25 -8.40 11.31 -21.37
CA ASN A 25 -8.93 9.95 -21.27
C ASN A 25 -8.33 9.19 -20.07
N GLU A 26 -7.03 9.33 -19.82
CA GLU A 26 -6.37 8.72 -18.67
C GLU A 26 -6.88 9.31 -17.35
N ASN A 27 -7.07 10.63 -17.27
CA ASN A 27 -7.59 11.29 -16.08
C ASN A 27 -9.03 10.87 -15.76
N GLU A 28 -9.88 10.76 -16.79
CA GLU A 28 -11.26 10.25 -16.66
C GLU A 28 -11.26 8.80 -16.14
N MET A 29 -10.40 7.94 -16.69
CA MET A 29 -10.26 6.57 -16.22
C MET A 29 -9.75 6.49 -14.77
N ARG A 30 -8.77 7.32 -14.37
CA ARG A 30 -8.26 7.37 -12.98
C ARG A 30 -9.33 7.86 -12.01
N GLN A 31 -10.11 8.86 -12.41
CA GLN A 31 -11.23 9.36 -11.62
C GLN A 31 -12.33 8.30 -11.44
N ALA A 32 -12.70 7.60 -12.52
CA ALA A 32 -13.67 6.51 -12.45
C ALA A 32 -13.17 5.36 -11.56
N ALA A 33 -11.88 4.99 -11.69
CA ALA A 33 -11.26 3.97 -10.84
C ALA A 33 -11.27 4.39 -9.36
N ARG A 34 -10.94 5.65 -9.04
CA ARG A 34 -10.99 6.20 -7.68
C ARG A 34 -12.40 6.13 -7.08
N ALA A 35 -13.40 6.58 -7.84
CA ALA A 35 -14.80 6.56 -7.40
C ALA A 35 -15.32 5.13 -7.18
N LYS A 36 -14.91 4.18 -8.02
CA LYS A 36 -15.26 2.77 -7.82
C LYS A 36 -14.55 2.19 -6.60
N LEU A 37 -13.26 2.46 -6.45
CA LEU A 37 -12.42 1.91 -5.38
C LEU A 37 -12.94 2.28 -3.99
N SER A 38 -13.44 3.50 -3.78
CA SER A 38 -14.01 3.92 -2.49
C SER A 38 -15.22 3.10 -2.04
N SER A 39 -15.93 2.44 -2.97
CA SER A 39 -17.07 1.59 -2.66
C SER A 39 -16.72 0.11 -2.46
N ILE A 40 -15.55 -0.34 -2.93
CA ILE A 40 -15.16 -1.76 -2.93
C ILE A 40 -13.90 -2.06 -2.10
N LEU A 41 -13.20 -1.03 -1.61
CA LEU A 41 -11.97 -1.17 -0.84
C LEU A 41 -12.18 -0.66 0.59
N SER A 42 -11.83 -1.48 1.56
CA SER A 42 -11.70 -1.07 2.95
C SER A 42 -10.24 -1.14 3.37
N LEU A 43 -9.71 -0.06 3.92
CA LEU A 43 -8.38 -0.01 4.50
C LEU A 43 -8.49 -0.12 6.02
N HIS A 44 -7.67 -0.99 6.60
CA HIS A 44 -7.60 -1.13 8.05
C HIS A 44 -6.41 -0.35 8.61
N PRO A 45 -6.54 0.31 9.77
CA PRO A 45 -5.42 1.04 10.41
C PRO A 45 -4.16 0.20 10.66
N ALA A 46 -4.30 -1.12 10.72
CA ALA A 46 -3.20 -2.08 10.82
C ALA A 46 -2.37 -2.25 9.51
N GLY A 47 -2.66 -1.47 8.47
CA GLY A 47 -1.88 -1.42 7.24
C GLY A 47 -2.17 -2.54 6.24
N TYR A 48 -3.42 -3.02 6.20
CA TYR A 48 -3.90 -3.97 5.19
C TYR A 48 -5.17 -3.46 4.52
N ALA A 49 -5.52 -4.07 3.39
CA ALA A 49 -6.72 -3.79 2.63
C ALA A 49 -7.59 -5.03 2.47
N GLN A 50 -8.90 -4.81 2.42
CA GLN A 50 -9.89 -5.79 1.98
C GLN A 50 -10.57 -5.25 0.73
N LEU A 51 -10.51 -6.02 -0.35
CA LEU A 51 -11.08 -5.68 -1.64
C LEU A 51 -12.27 -6.59 -1.92
N ASN A 52 -13.46 -6.02 -2.07
CA ASN A 52 -14.67 -6.75 -2.45
C ASN A 52 -14.48 -7.36 -3.84
N ARG A 53 -14.43 -8.69 -3.91
CA ARG A 53 -14.08 -9.40 -5.13
C ARG A 53 -15.13 -9.23 -6.23
N PRO A 54 -16.45 -9.42 -5.97
CA PRO A 54 -17.47 -9.25 -6.99
C PRO A 54 -17.45 -7.84 -7.61
N GLY A 55 -17.41 -6.80 -6.77
CA GLY A 55 -17.37 -5.41 -7.20
C GLY A 55 -16.10 -5.07 -7.99
N PHE A 56 -14.96 -5.65 -7.63
CA PHE A 56 -13.72 -5.53 -8.40
C PHE A 56 -13.81 -6.22 -9.77
N THR A 57 -14.37 -7.43 -9.84
CA THR A 57 -14.49 -8.18 -11.11
C THR A 57 -15.43 -7.56 -12.13
N GLN A 58 -16.38 -6.71 -11.68
CA GLN A 58 -17.28 -5.97 -12.55
C GLN A 58 -16.63 -4.73 -13.22
N CYS A 59 -15.42 -4.35 -12.79
CA CYS A 59 -14.72 -3.19 -13.35
C CYS A 59 -14.06 -3.54 -14.69
N SER A 60 -13.83 -2.53 -15.53
CA SER A 60 -13.07 -2.74 -16.77
C SER A 60 -11.63 -3.18 -16.46
N GLU A 61 -10.96 -3.80 -17.44
CA GLU A 61 -9.56 -4.23 -17.26
C GLU A 61 -8.63 -3.07 -16.89
N ASP A 62 -8.75 -1.94 -17.58
CA ASP A 62 -7.96 -0.74 -17.31
C ASP A 62 -8.19 -0.21 -15.89
N GLN A 63 -9.45 -0.16 -15.44
CA GLN A 63 -9.79 0.21 -14.07
C GLN A 63 -9.17 -0.75 -13.06
N ARG A 64 -9.31 -2.07 -13.29
CA ARG A 64 -8.71 -3.10 -12.42
C ARG A 64 -7.21 -2.94 -12.31
N GLN A 65 -6.54 -2.63 -13.41
CA GLN A 65 -5.10 -2.44 -13.43
C GLN A 65 -4.65 -1.25 -12.61
N VAL A 66 -5.23 -0.06 -12.82
CA VAL A 66 -4.82 1.14 -12.07
C VAL A 66 -5.19 1.07 -10.60
N MET A 67 -6.33 0.43 -10.27
CA MET A 67 -6.70 0.17 -8.88
C MET A 67 -5.69 -0.76 -8.20
N ILE A 68 -5.30 -1.86 -8.84
CA ILE A 68 -4.33 -2.80 -8.25
C ILE A 68 -2.94 -2.18 -8.13
N ASP A 69 -2.47 -1.39 -9.10
CA ASP A 69 -1.21 -0.65 -8.95
C ASP A 69 -1.24 0.27 -7.71
N ALA A 70 -2.32 1.05 -7.53
CA ALA A 70 -2.48 1.94 -6.40
C ALA A 70 -2.55 1.20 -5.05
N ILE A 71 -3.33 0.12 -4.97
CA ILE A 71 -3.45 -0.69 -3.75
C ILE A 71 -2.11 -1.33 -3.39
N LEU A 72 -1.43 -1.98 -4.36
CA LEU A 72 -0.16 -2.63 -4.12
C LEU A 72 0.91 -1.60 -3.68
N ALA A 73 0.96 -0.43 -4.31
CA ALA A 73 1.89 0.62 -3.90
C ALA A 73 1.66 1.09 -2.46
N ALA A 74 0.40 1.26 -2.05
CA ALA A 74 0.03 1.65 -0.70
C ALA A 74 0.38 0.56 0.33
N ILE A 75 -0.04 -0.68 0.10
CA ILE A 75 0.20 -1.79 1.03
C ILE A 75 1.68 -2.20 1.07
N ALA A 76 2.43 -1.99 -0.02
CA ALA A 76 3.86 -2.27 -0.06
C ALA A 76 4.75 -1.12 0.43
N GLY A 77 4.20 0.06 0.77
CA GLY A 77 5.01 1.22 1.16
C GLY A 77 5.94 1.69 0.03
N ARG A 78 5.47 1.62 -1.23
CA ARG A 78 6.22 2.00 -2.44
C ARG A 78 5.44 3.04 -3.25
N PRO A 79 5.16 4.21 -2.67
CA PRO A 79 4.21 5.14 -3.28
C PRO A 79 4.78 5.83 -4.53
N ASP A 80 6.10 5.83 -4.71
CA ASP A 80 6.79 6.51 -5.82
C ASP A 80 7.17 5.59 -6.98
N HIS A 81 7.06 4.27 -6.80
CA HIS A 81 7.45 3.31 -7.82
C HIS A 81 6.20 2.63 -8.40
N PRO A 82 5.97 2.68 -9.72
CA PRO A 82 4.91 1.89 -10.33
C PRO A 82 5.26 0.40 -10.25
N VAL A 83 4.25 -0.45 -10.09
CA VAL A 83 4.43 -1.89 -10.20
C VAL A 83 4.70 -2.24 -11.68
N PRO A 84 5.73 -3.04 -11.99
CA PRO A 84 6.01 -3.41 -13.38
C PRO A 84 4.79 -4.04 -14.06
N ARG A 85 4.52 -3.67 -15.32
CA ARG A 85 3.34 -4.12 -16.07
C ARG A 85 3.17 -5.64 -16.06
N ALA A 86 4.23 -6.38 -16.35
CA ALA A 86 4.21 -7.85 -16.31
C ALA A 86 3.92 -8.45 -14.92
N VAL A 87 4.14 -7.70 -13.83
CA VAL A 87 3.71 -8.12 -12.48
C VAL A 87 2.21 -7.85 -12.32
N LEU A 88 1.72 -6.69 -12.76
CA LEU A 88 0.29 -6.36 -12.72
C LEU A 88 -0.55 -7.35 -13.54
N ASP A 89 -0.14 -7.65 -14.78
CA ASP A 89 -0.86 -8.58 -15.65
C ASP A 89 -0.95 -9.98 -15.01
N ARG A 90 0.14 -10.45 -14.40
CA ARG A 90 0.14 -11.71 -13.64
C ARG A 90 -0.77 -11.66 -12.42
N VAL A 91 -0.79 -10.56 -11.68
CA VAL A 91 -1.70 -10.38 -10.53
C VAL A 91 -3.14 -10.42 -11.02
N LEU A 92 -3.50 -9.66 -12.05
CA LEU A 92 -4.85 -9.60 -12.61
C LEU A 92 -5.31 -10.93 -13.19
N GLY A 93 -4.43 -11.65 -13.89
CA GLY A 93 -4.70 -12.99 -14.40
C GLY A 93 -5.02 -13.96 -13.27
N ARG A 94 -4.27 -13.91 -12.16
CA ARG A 94 -4.58 -14.70 -10.96
C ARG A 94 -5.89 -14.28 -10.30
N LEU A 95 -6.12 -12.97 -10.10
CA LEU A 95 -7.36 -12.43 -9.52
C LEU A 95 -8.61 -12.83 -10.30
N SER A 96 -8.50 -12.99 -11.61
CA SER A 96 -9.58 -13.42 -12.51
C SER A 96 -9.79 -14.95 -12.54
N GLY A 97 -8.82 -15.74 -12.10
CA GLY A 97 -8.88 -17.20 -12.14
C GLY A 97 -9.70 -17.84 -11.00
N ALA A 98 -9.74 -19.18 -11.01
CA ALA A 98 -10.34 -19.97 -9.93
C ALA A 98 -9.67 -19.68 -8.58
N VAL A 99 -10.41 -19.90 -7.48
CA VAL A 99 -9.93 -19.67 -6.10
C VAL A 99 -8.61 -20.42 -5.89
N ALA A 100 -7.51 -19.68 -5.85
CA ALA A 100 -6.18 -20.21 -5.60
C ALA A 100 -5.81 -19.99 -4.12
N PRO A 101 -4.92 -20.82 -3.54
CA PRO A 101 -4.21 -20.41 -2.35
C PRO A 101 -3.55 -19.06 -2.64
N GLY A 102 -3.60 -18.16 -1.66
CA GLY A 102 -3.07 -16.80 -1.81
C GLY A 102 -1.60 -16.77 -2.25
N PHE A 103 -1.14 -15.59 -2.67
CA PHE A 103 0.17 -15.43 -3.31
C PHE A 103 0.84 -14.11 -2.99
N SER A 104 2.16 -14.07 -3.13
CA SER A 104 2.92 -12.83 -2.98
C SER A 104 3.19 -12.16 -4.33
N ALA A 105 3.00 -10.84 -4.39
CA ALA A 105 3.35 -10.03 -5.55
C ALA A 105 3.65 -8.59 -5.11
N ALA A 106 4.63 -7.94 -5.75
CA ALA A 106 4.99 -6.53 -5.52
C ALA A 106 5.25 -6.14 -4.05
N GLY A 107 5.69 -7.07 -3.20
CA GLY A 107 5.91 -6.83 -1.77
C GLY A 107 4.63 -6.88 -0.93
N CYS A 108 3.56 -7.44 -1.47
CA CYS A 108 2.31 -7.75 -0.78
C CYS A 108 2.05 -9.26 -0.79
N GLN A 109 1.29 -9.72 0.20
CA GLN A 109 0.63 -11.02 0.21
C GLN A 109 -0.87 -10.81 -0.06
N ILE A 110 -1.40 -11.54 -1.03
CA ILE A 110 -2.76 -11.45 -1.56
C ILE A 110 -3.45 -12.76 -1.26
N LEU A 111 -4.48 -12.75 -0.42
CA LEU A 111 -5.18 -13.94 0.05
C LEU A 111 -6.64 -13.86 -0.37
N TYR A 112 -7.14 -14.91 -1.03
CA TYR A 112 -8.57 -15.02 -1.31
C TYR A 112 -9.30 -15.47 -0.05
N ARG A 113 -10.41 -14.81 0.25
CA ARG A 113 -11.46 -15.33 1.12
C ARG A 113 -12.72 -15.58 0.30
N GLU A 114 -13.79 -15.98 0.97
CA GLU A 114 -15.05 -16.32 0.31
C GLU A 114 -15.59 -15.16 -0.55
N THR A 115 -15.59 -13.93 -0.03
CA THR A 115 -16.20 -12.76 -0.68
C THR A 115 -15.24 -11.60 -0.91
N ASP A 116 -14.07 -11.60 -0.27
CA ASP A 116 -13.07 -10.54 -0.37
C ASP A 116 -11.68 -11.08 -0.73
N ILE A 117 -10.80 -10.14 -1.07
CA ILE A 117 -9.37 -10.37 -1.24
C ILE A 117 -8.68 -9.56 -0.15
N LEU A 118 -7.98 -10.25 0.75
CA LEU A 118 -7.12 -9.61 1.74
C LEU A 118 -5.76 -9.31 1.12
N ILE A 119 -5.36 -8.05 1.12
CA ILE A 119 -4.05 -7.60 0.62
C ILE A 119 -3.30 -7.01 1.80
N CYS A 120 -2.21 -7.64 2.19
CA CYS A 120 -1.36 -7.22 3.29
C CYS A 120 0.10 -7.11 2.85
N ARG A 121 0.92 -6.42 3.63
CA ARG A 121 2.37 -6.33 3.39
C ARG A 121 2.95 -7.73 3.47
N ASP A 122 3.86 -8.08 2.56
CA ASP A 122 4.54 -9.37 2.64
C ASP A 122 5.49 -9.39 3.84
N PRO A 123 5.38 -10.37 4.77
CA PRO A 123 6.24 -10.39 5.95
C PRO A 123 7.73 -10.47 5.61
N GLY A 124 8.09 -11.20 4.55
CA GLY A 124 9.46 -11.32 4.10
C GLY A 124 10.04 -10.01 3.54
N ALA A 125 9.20 -9.08 3.08
CA ALA A 125 9.65 -7.75 2.65
C ALA A 125 10.04 -6.84 3.81
N MET A 126 9.49 -7.06 5.01
CA MET A 126 9.73 -6.24 6.20
C MET A 126 10.69 -6.89 7.19
N LEU A 127 10.45 -8.17 7.48
CA LEU A 127 11.20 -8.97 8.46
C LEU A 127 12.38 -9.70 7.83
N GLY A 128 12.48 -9.68 6.50
CA GLY A 128 13.54 -10.33 5.76
C GLY A 128 13.16 -11.72 5.28
N ARG A 129 13.64 -12.07 4.09
CA ARG A 129 13.70 -13.46 3.58
C ARG A 129 15.12 -14.00 3.55
N ALA A 130 16.10 -13.10 3.58
CA ALA A 130 17.52 -13.42 3.53
C ALA A 130 18.11 -13.43 4.95
N PRO A 131 19.09 -14.30 5.24
CA PRO A 131 19.75 -14.39 6.55
C PRO A 131 20.36 -13.08 7.07
N GLU A 132 20.64 -12.14 6.17
CA GLU A 132 21.34 -10.87 6.46
C GLU A 132 20.39 -9.68 6.64
N HIS A 133 19.08 -9.89 6.52
CA HIS A 133 18.12 -8.79 6.65
C HIS A 133 17.96 -8.39 8.13
N SER A 134 18.52 -7.24 8.49
CA SER A 134 18.29 -6.64 9.80
C SER A 134 16.90 -5.99 9.84
N PRO A 135 16.03 -6.36 10.80
CA PRO A 135 14.73 -5.73 10.96
C PRO A 135 14.87 -4.21 11.07
N GLN A 136 14.01 -3.48 10.35
CA GLN A 136 14.03 -2.02 10.41
C GLN A 136 13.66 -1.56 11.83
N SER A 137 14.59 -0.87 12.49
CA SER A 137 14.41 -0.22 13.78
C SER A 137 14.65 1.28 13.61
N LEU A 138 13.69 2.09 14.00
CA LEU A 138 13.70 3.54 13.84
C LEU A 138 13.69 4.21 15.20
N ALA A 139 14.79 4.87 15.58
CA ALA A 139 14.83 5.68 16.77
C ALA A 139 13.79 6.83 16.68
N ILE A 140 13.03 7.04 17.75
CA ILE A 140 12.00 8.06 17.88
C ILE A 140 12.15 8.80 19.21
N LYS A 141 11.88 10.10 19.18
CA LYS A 141 11.80 10.96 20.37
C LYS A 141 10.35 11.17 20.74
N GLY A 142 10.06 11.18 22.05
CA GLY A 142 8.71 11.43 22.56
C GLY A 142 8.11 12.71 21.97
N GLY A 143 6.85 12.62 21.54
CA GLY A 143 6.11 13.72 20.93
C GLY A 143 6.54 14.10 19.50
N LYS A 144 7.53 13.42 18.89
CA LYS A 144 7.94 13.69 17.50
C LYS A 144 7.33 12.68 16.53
N MET A 145 6.75 13.19 15.45
CA MET A 145 6.21 12.36 14.36
C MET A 145 7.35 11.79 13.50
N ARG A 146 7.26 10.52 13.11
CA ARG A 146 8.21 9.83 12.23
C ARG A 146 7.50 8.91 11.25
N HIS A 147 8.11 8.67 10.09
CA HIS A 147 7.59 7.74 9.09
C HIS A 147 8.24 6.35 9.24
N PHE A 148 7.42 5.31 9.31
CA PHE A 148 7.85 3.92 9.46
C PHE A 148 7.32 3.04 8.31
N ASP A 149 8.20 2.23 7.72
CA ASP A 149 7.93 1.39 6.53
C ASP A 149 7.25 2.16 5.37
N ARG A 150 7.41 3.50 5.32
CA ARG A 150 6.74 4.41 4.37
C ARG A 150 5.20 4.29 4.32
N ARG A 151 4.59 3.59 5.28
CA ARG A 151 3.15 3.33 5.37
C ARG A 151 2.52 3.99 6.58
N PHE A 152 3.31 4.21 7.63
CA PHE A 152 2.80 4.72 8.89
C PHE A 152 3.48 6.02 9.28
N GLU A 153 2.69 6.96 9.76
CA GLU A 153 3.17 8.06 10.59
C GLU A 153 2.95 7.67 12.04
N ILE A 154 4.01 7.70 12.84
CA ILE A 154 3.98 7.27 14.24
C ILE A 154 4.56 8.37 15.11
N GLN A 155 3.86 8.68 16.18
CA GLN A 155 4.31 9.54 17.26
C GLN A 155 4.30 8.74 18.56
N ALA A 156 5.45 8.56 19.18
CA ALA A 156 5.56 7.91 20.47
C ALA A 156 5.32 8.90 21.61
N SER A 157 4.78 8.45 22.73
CA SER A 157 4.65 9.27 23.95
C SER A 157 5.99 9.48 24.66
N GLU A 158 6.93 8.57 24.48
CA GLU A 158 8.25 8.58 25.09
C GLU A 158 9.36 8.24 24.06
N ASP A 159 10.61 8.42 24.47
CA ASP A 159 11.77 8.03 23.67
C ASP A 159 11.87 6.51 23.51
N GLY A 160 12.29 6.06 22.32
CA GLY A 160 12.44 4.63 22.07
C GLY A 160 12.73 4.29 20.61
N TRP A 161 12.25 3.13 20.20
CA TRP A 161 12.41 2.60 18.85
C TRP A 161 11.09 2.09 18.29
N VAL A 162 10.76 2.49 17.06
CA VAL A 162 9.68 1.89 16.30
C VAL A 162 10.23 0.72 15.49
N GLU A 163 9.59 -0.44 15.62
CA GLU A 163 9.97 -1.68 14.93
C GLU A 163 8.73 -2.50 14.57
N ALA A 164 8.89 -3.52 13.71
CA ALA A 164 7.82 -4.48 13.47
C ALA A 164 7.76 -5.49 14.63
N LEU A 165 6.54 -5.89 15.04
CA LEU A 165 6.34 -6.83 16.14
C LEU A 165 7.12 -8.15 15.95
N GLY A 166 7.10 -8.70 14.73
CA GLY A 166 7.68 -10.00 14.42
C GLY A 166 7.03 -11.12 15.26
N ALA A 167 7.86 -12.02 15.80
CA ALA A 167 7.41 -13.14 16.62
C ALA A 167 7.15 -12.77 18.10
N ARG A 168 7.21 -11.48 18.47
CA ARG A 168 7.21 -11.02 19.87
C ARG A 168 5.82 -10.70 20.43
N ALA A 169 4.76 -11.30 19.88
CA ALA A 169 3.38 -11.05 20.32
C ALA A 169 3.19 -11.24 21.83
N LYS A 170 3.83 -12.25 22.43
CA LYS A 170 3.75 -12.54 23.87
C LYS A 170 4.35 -11.46 24.78
N ALA A 171 5.16 -10.54 24.24
CA ALA A 171 5.76 -9.45 24.99
C ALA A 171 4.85 -8.20 25.06
N LEU A 172 3.70 -8.21 24.39
CA LEU A 172 2.71 -7.13 24.49
C LEU A 172 1.89 -7.22 25.77
N PRO A 173 1.38 -6.09 26.29
CA PRO A 173 0.37 -6.08 27.33
C PRO A 173 -0.85 -6.92 26.97
N LYS A 174 -1.50 -7.54 27.96
CA LYS A 174 -2.62 -8.48 27.76
C LYS A 174 -3.78 -7.87 26.94
N ALA A 175 -4.09 -6.59 27.16
CA ALA A 175 -5.12 -5.87 26.43
C ALA A 175 -4.77 -5.77 24.93
N GLU A 176 -3.58 -5.28 24.61
CA GLU A 176 -3.08 -5.16 23.24
C GLU A 176 -2.96 -6.52 22.54
N HIS A 177 -2.48 -7.56 23.24
CA HIS A 177 -2.40 -8.92 22.72
C HIS A 177 -3.78 -9.44 22.30
N SER A 178 -4.83 -9.13 23.07
CA SER A 178 -6.20 -9.55 22.76
C SER A 178 -6.70 -8.89 21.47
N VAL A 179 -6.42 -7.59 21.28
CA VAL A 179 -6.73 -6.86 20.04
C VAL A 179 -5.93 -7.43 18.86
N LEU A 180 -4.64 -7.74 19.05
CA LEU A 180 -3.79 -8.34 18.02
C LEU A 180 -4.36 -9.68 17.51
N MET A 181 -4.90 -10.51 18.41
CA MET A 181 -5.46 -11.82 18.02
C MET A 181 -6.71 -11.70 17.15
N ALA A 182 -7.43 -10.58 17.21
CA ALA A 182 -8.55 -10.31 16.31
C ALA A 182 -8.10 -9.97 14.88
N LEU A 183 -6.84 -9.58 14.68
CA LEU A 183 -6.30 -9.27 13.35
C LEU A 183 -5.99 -10.55 12.56
N PRO A 184 -5.98 -10.48 11.21
CA PRO A 184 -5.55 -11.60 10.37
C PRO A 184 -4.14 -12.05 10.71
N ALA A 185 -3.91 -13.36 10.80
CA ALA A 185 -2.63 -13.92 11.24
C ALA A 185 -1.41 -13.41 10.45
N THR A 186 -1.57 -13.19 9.14
CA THR A 186 -0.50 -12.69 8.26
C THR A 186 -0.13 -11.22 8.50
N VAL A 187 -1.02 -10.44 9.11
CA VAL A 187 -0.81 -9.02 9.43
C VAL A 187 -0.11 -8.86 10.78
N ARG A 188 -0.41 -9.72 11.75
CA ARG A 188 0.07 -9.63 13.14
C ARG A 188 1.58 -9.35 13.28
N PRO A 189 2.50 -10.06 12.59
CA PRO A 189 3.93 -9.82 12.78
C PRO A 189 4.41 -8.49 12.19
N LEU A 190 3.58 -7.80 11.41
CA LEU A 190 3.91 -6.54 10.73
C LEU A 190 3.35 -5.31 11.44
N ILE A 191 2.68 -5.51 12.57
CA ILE A 191 2.20 -4.41 13.40
C ILE A 191 3.40 -3.62 13.92
N PRO A 192 3.46 -2.30 13.67
CA PRO A 192 4.43 -1.42 14.30
C PRO A 192 4.25 -1.41 15.81
N VAL A 193 5.35 -1.57 16.53
CA VAL A 193 5.43 -1.45 17.98
C VAL A 193 6.50 -0.42 18.33
N ILE A 194 6.30 0.25 19.46
CA ILE A 194 7.27 1.11 20.11
C ILE A 194 7.89 0.28 21.23
N ARG A 195 9.22 0.19 21.20
CA ARG A 195 10.03 -0.37 22.27
C ARG A 195 10.66 0.75 23.08
N ASN A 196 10.46 0.77 24.39
CA ASN A 196 11.05 1.78 25.27
C ASN A 196 12.48 1.40 25.71
N GLY A 197 13.09 2.26 26.53
CA GLY A 197 14.45 2.06 27.06
C GLY A 197 14.62 0.77 27.89
N GLN A 198 13.54 0.31 28.53
CA GLN A 198 13.50 -0.90 29.34
C GLN A 198 13.14 -2.16 28.55
N GLY A 199 12.89 -2.03 27.23
CA GLY A 199 12.55 -3.14 26.36
C GLY A 199 11.06 -3.53 26.33
N GLY A 200 10.20 -2.79 27.04
CA GLY A 200 8.74 -2.97 26.98
C GLY A 200 8.20 -2.62 25.59
N LEU A 201 7.25 -3.40 25.09
CA LEU A 201 6.60 -3.20 23.78
C LEU A 201 5.17 -2.69 23.96
N SER A 202 4.77 -1.73 23.14
CA SER A 202 3.39 -1.23 23.03
C SER A 202 3.12 -0.83 21.58
N SER A 203 1.89 -0.97 21.09
CA SER A 203 1.48 -0.53 19.76
C SER A 203 0.33 0.46 19.83
N PRO A 204 0.48 1.68 19.27
CA PRO A 204 -0.63 2.60 19.14
C PRO A 204 -1.80 2.03 18.30
N ILE A 205 -1.52 1.10 17.37
CA ILE A 205 -2.56 0.43 16.56
C ILE A 205 -3.45 -0.47 17.42
N LEU A 206 -2.89 -1.03 18.49
CA LEU A 206 -3.56 -2.00 19.36
C LEU A 206 -4.16 -1.35 20.62
N GLY A 207 -4.17 -0.02 20.70
CA GLY A 207 -4.66 0.75 21.85
C GLY A 207 -3.60 1.08 22.90
N GLY A 208 -2.32 0.86 22.60
CA GLY A 208 -1.20 1.29 23.42
C GLY A 208 -0.90 2.79 23.32
N SER A 209 0.14 3.24 24.02
CA SER A 209 0.54 4.67 24.06
C SER A 209 1.10 5.17 22.73
N GLY A 210 0.73 6.39 22.36
CA GLY A 210 1.19 7.09 21.16
C GLY A 210 0.07 7.35 20.15
N HIS A 211 0.45 7.79 18.96
CA HIS A 211 -0.45 7.99 17.84
C HIS A 211 0.10 7.32 16.59
N VAL A 212 -0.79 6.81 15.74
CA VAL A 212 -0.45 6.19 14.46
C VAL A 212 -1.48 6.55 13.40
N ASN A 213 -1.00 6.97 12.24
CA ASN A 213 -1.79 7.14 11.03
C ASN A 213 -1.28 6.19 9.95
N PHE A 214 -2.19 5.43 9.32
CA PHE A 214 -1.85 4.59 8.17
C PHE A 214 -2.12 5.38 6.88
N LEU A 215 -1.06 5.66 6.12
CA LEU A 215 -1.05 6.51 4.93
C LEU A 215 -1.63 5.84 3.68
N GLY A 216 -2.32 4.70 3.80
CA GLY A 216 -2.76 3.91 2.66
C GLY A 216 -3.72 4.68 1.75
N SER A 217 -4.65 5.43 2.33
CA SER A 217 -5.59 6.29 1.60
C SER A 217 -4.86 7.36 0.82
N GLU A 218 -3.94 8.08 1.46
CA GLU A 218 -3.18 9.18 0.91
C GLU A 218 -2.33 8.70 -0.27
N ILE A 219 -1.69 7.54 -0.12
CA ILE A 219 -0.91 6.92 -1.20
C ILE A 219 -1.81 6.55 -2.38
N ILE A 220 -2.96 5.94 -2.14
CA ILE A 220 -3.93 5.60 -3.21
C ILE A 220 -4.42 6.86 -3.92
N MET A 221 -4.78 7.90 -3.16
CA MET A 221 -5.25 9.16 -3.73
C MET A 221 -4.18 9.84 -4.58
N ARG A 222 -2.91 9.80 -4.15
CA ARG A 222 -1.78 10.30 -4.94
C ARG A 222 -1.57 9.48 -6.22
N LYS A 223 -1.66 8.14 -6.13
CA LYS A 223 -1.51 7.25 -7.29
C LYS A 223 -2.63 7.42 -8.32
N LEU A 224 -3.84 7.75 -7.87
CA LEU A 224 -5.00 7.97 -8.74
C LEU A 224 -5.25 9.45 -9.02
N ALA A 225 -4.33 10.35 -8.65
CA ALA A 225 -4.44 11.75 -8.98
C ALA A 225 -4.35 11.95 -10.51
N PRO A 226 -5.02 13.00 -11.04
CA PRO A 226 -4.85 13.39 -12.43
C PRO A 226 -3.38 13.63 -12.78
N ILE A 227 -2.98 13.24 -13.98
CA ILE A 227 -1.69 13.59 -14.54
C ILE A 227 -1.74 15.05 -14.96
N SER A 228 -0.98 15.87 -14.26
CA SER A 228 -0.67 17.23 -14.71
C SER A 228 0.36 17.13 -15.81
N LEU A 229 -0.03 17.43 -17.05
CA LEU A 229 0.92 17.86 -18.06
C LEU A 229 1.52 19.16 -17.54
N GLY A 230 2.74 19.11 -16.99
CA GLY A 230 3.42 20.32 -16.55
C GLY A 230 3.34 21.36 -17.66
N THR A 231 2.93 22.59 -17.33
CA THR A 231 2.93 23.70 -18.29
C THR A 231 4.37 23.85 -18.79
N VAL A 232 4.60 23.41 -20.04
CA VAL A 232 5.89 23.53 -20.73
C VAL A 232 6.09 24.98 -21.16
#